data_AF-A0AAW2YL35-F1
#
_entry.id   AF-A0AAW2YL35-F1
#
_cell.length_a   1.000
_cell.length_b   1.000
_cell.length_c   1.000
_cell.angle_alpha   90.00
_cell.angle_beta   90.00
_cell.angle_gamma   90.00
#
_symmetry.space_group_name_H-M   'P 1'
#
loop_
_entity.id
_entity.type
_entity.pdbx_description
1 polymer ?
#
loop_
_entity_poly.entity_id
_entity_poly.type
_entity_poly.pdbx_seq_one_letter_code
_entity_poly.pdbx_strand_id
1 'polypeptide(L)'
;MMIVRSVAQLLIDRAHFISNSSLKVLTWNIDVVNTVKSKVVNKLPQGYLFIRIVDLFFLPLLLALNFCKGIVNYSESLLKEKSSKAPDAEKNTISKVVKKAVKQTEEDLFNQQKEHEKKKRQQEEEKKKKEEEEKKQKEEERIKQEQKLKQEAEAKKEQELNNKKWENLTLRLEVEKLEKEKQEKEKQDAEKKKKEAQEKRQHDIEEEKKRKAEEERIRHEEQERIKKEHAKQKKQEKKQRKKEQHEHDEEERQKEQARLEQIKQEEEQKRIQEEQKKLEAQLVVEIELAARQAALELALEQEKLEQERILALEAERIEKALLKEQNRHDTILTTDVAAKTDNILKQKMAEMSRMAAESRTKEYQERQAREESDRELQAKNKPSFSELVERLSRNDKDLQTADFFNYHITNNELKQIVDAVEDNDVILELNLRGNTLINNEVAHDLARLVDGSESLRRLDLTGLSITNFGPLLDKLKDNTVITHLDLPVEASDNVLERVSDVLKRNNEEKKKSLAKALQSAAN
;
A
#
# COMPACT_ATOMS: atom_id res chain seq x y z
N MET A 1 -71.91 39.32 -31.67
CA MET A 1 -70.71 39.60 -30.85
C MET A 1 -70.41 38.54 -29.79
N MET A 2 -71.39 38.02 -29.03
CA MET A 2 -71.12 37.01 -27.97
C MET A 2 -70.48 35.71 -28.49
N ILE A 3 -70.95 35.17 -29.61
CA ILE A 3 -70.42 33.91 -30.19
C ILE A 3 -68.93 34.04 -30.59
N VAL A 4 -68.53 35.19 -31.13
CA VAL A 4 -67.13 35.44 -31.55
C VAL A 4 -66.20 35.51 -30.33
N ARG A 5 -66.66 36.08 -29.22
CA ARG A 5 -65.91 36.13 -27.96
C ARG A 5 -65.75 34.75 -27.34
N SER A 6 -66.80 33.93 -27.35
CA SER A 6 -66.73 32.53 -26.87
C SER A 6 -65.79 31.67 -27.70
N VAL A 7 -65.79 31.83 -29.03
CA VAL A 7 -64.87 31.07 -29.91
C VAL A 7 -63.43 31.53 -29.73
N ALA A 8 -63.17 32.85 -29.57
CA ALA A 8 -61.83 33.36 -29.30
C ALA A 8 -61.28 32.87 -27.95
N GLN A 9 -62.11 32.86 -26.91
CA GLN A 9 -61.71 32.35 -25.60
C GLN A 9 -61.42 30.84 -25.63
N LEU A 10 -62.26 30.07 -26.33
CA LEU A 10 -62.04 28.63 -26.52
C LEU A 10 -60.72 28.32 -27.25
N LEU A 11 -60.33 29.16 -28.22
CA LEU A 11 -59.07 29.02 -28.94
C LEU A 11 -57.85 29.39 -28.07
N ILE A 12 -57.97 30.42 -27.23
CA ILE A 12 -56.93 30.81 -26.26
C ILE A 12 -56.74 29.71 -25.21
N ASP A 13 -57.82 29.20 -24.65
CA ASP A 13 -57.78 28.15 -23.62
C ASP A 13 -57.19 26.85 -24.21
N ARG A 14 -57.53 26.53 -25.47
CA ARG A 14 -56.98 25.37 -26.18
C ARG A 14 -55.51 25.55 -26.56
N ALA A 15 -55.07 26.77 -26.90
CA ALA A 15 -53.66 27.08 -27.12
C ALA A 15 -52.83 26.96 -25.83
N HIS A 16 -53.36 27.44 -24.70
CA HIS A 16 -52.74 27.28 -23.39
C HIS A 16 -52.64 25.82 -22.94
N PHE A 17 -53.69 25.03 -23.19
CA PHE A 17 -53.71 23.60 -22.88
C PHE A 17 -52.67 22.82 -23.70
N ILE A 18 -52.53 23.13 -24.99
CA ILE A 18 -51.52 22.53 -25.86
C ILE A 18 -50.10 22.93 -25.40
N SER A 19 -49.86 24.21 -25.13
CA SER A 19 -48.57 24.72 -24.62
C SER A 19 -48.11 23.99 -23.34
N ASN A 20 -49.00 23.88 -22.34
CA ASN A 20 -48.64 23.26 -21.06
C ASN A 20 -48.47 21.73 -21.16
N SER A 21 -49.22 21.08 -22.05
CA SER A 21 -49.08 19.64 -22.30
C SER A 21 -47.78 19.34 -23.06
N SER A 22 -47.41 20.17 -24.03
CA SER A 22 -46.14 20.05 -24.77
C SER A 22 -44.91 20.28 -23.88
N LEU A 23 -44.98 21.23 -22.94
CA LEU A 23 -43.90 21.47 -21.97
C LEU A 23 -43.69 20.28 -21.02
N LYS A 24 -44.76 19.65 -20.54
CA LYS A 24 -44.67 18.45 -19.69
C LYS A 24 -44.11 17.24 -20.44
N VAL A 25 -44.45 17.08 -21.71
CA VAL A 25 -43.88 16.03 -22.57
C VAL A 25 -42.40 16.27 -22.84
N LEU A 26 -41.99 17.54 -23.01
CA LEU A 26 -40.58 17.91 -23.15
C LEU A 26 -39.76 17.63 -21.89
N THR A 27 -40.27 17.96 -20.71
CA THR A 27 -39.57 17.67 -19.44
C THR A 27 -39.48 16.18 -19.15
N TRP A 28 -40.54 15.41 -19.43
CA TRP A 28 -40.53 13.95 -19.26
C TRP A 28 -39.54 13.27 -20.21
N ASN A 29 -39.41 13.76 -21.44
CA ASN A 29 -38.41 13.27 -22.39
C ASN A 29 -36.97 13.58 -21.97
N ILE A 30 -36.70 14.69 -21.28
CA ILE A 30 -35.35 15.03 -20.78
C ILE A 30 -34.89 14.03 -19.70
N ASP A 31 -35.78 13.66 -18.77
CA ASP A 31 -35.44 12.71 -17.69
C ASP A 31 -35.24 11.28 -18.23
N VAL A 32 -36.05 10.87 -19.21
CA VAL A 32 -35.87 9.59 -19.91
C VAL A 32 -34.55 9.57 -20.69
N VAL A 33 -34.20 10.67 -21.37
CA VAL A 33 -32.92 10.79 -22.10
C VAL A 33 -31.73 10.73 -21.15
N ASN A 34 -31.79 11.40 -19.98
CA ASN A 34 -30.72 11.35 -18.98
C ASN A 34 -30.56 9.95 -18.37
N THR A 35 -31.66 9.23 -18.16
CA THR A 35 -31.67 7.85 -17.64
C THR A 35 -31.14 6.83 -18.66
N VAL A 36 -31.41 7.04 -19.95
CA VAL A 36 -30.86 6.20 -21.03
C VAL A 36 -29.38 6.51 -21.28
N LYS A 37 -28.99 7.78 -21.16
CA LYS A 37 -27.59 8.22 -21.29
C LYS A 37 -26.68 7.57 -20.25
N SER A 38 -27.12 7.42 -18.99
CA SER A 38 -26.30 6.77 -17.96
C SER A 38 -26.13 5.26 -18.13
N LYS A 39 -27.09 4.58 -18.81
CA LYS A 39 -27.06 3.11 -18.99
C LYS A 39 -26.44 2.62 -20.30
N VAL A 40 -26.44 3.45 -21.36
CA VAL A 40 -26.11 2.99 -22.72
C VAL A 40 -24.80 3.57 -23.27
N VAL A 41 -24.32 4.70 -22.72
CA VAL A 41 -23.18 5.45 -23.30
C VAL A 41 -21.83 4.72 -23.24
N ASN A 42 -21.68 3.65 -22.46
CA ASN A 42 -20.43 2.88 -22.43
C ASN A 42 -20.31 1.80 -23.51
N LYS A 43 -21.27 1.66 -24.45
CA LYS A 43 -21.28 0.53 -25.41
C LYS A 43 -21.43 0.86 -26.90
N LEU A 44 -21.50 2.14 -27.32
CA LEU A 44 -21.72 2.47 -28.74
C LEU A 44 -20.77 3.57 -29.26
N PRO A 45 -20.31 3.48 -30.52
CA PRO A 45 -19.40 4.45 -31.13
C PRO A 45 -20.08 5.82 -31.31
N GLN A 46 -19.36 6.89 -30.91
CA GLN A 46 -19.86 8.27 -30.74
C GLN A 46 -20.59 8.87 -31.96
N GLY A 47 -20.33 8.39 -33.18
CA GLY A 47 -20.95 8.91 -34.40
C GLY A 47 -22.44 8.62 -34.55
N TYR A 48 -22.94 7.52 -33.98
CA TYR A 48 -24.34 7.09 -34.18
C TYR A 48 -25.34 7.87 -33.30
N LEU A 49 -24.86 8.45 -32.20
CA LEU A 49 -25.70 9.19 -31.26
C LEU A 49 -26.10 10.58 -31.79
N PHE A 50 -25.24 11.21 -32.59
CA PHE A 50 -25.46 12.57 -33.07
C PHE A 50 -26.58 12.63 -34.13
N ILE A 51 -26.65 11.63 -35.02
CA ILE A 51 -27.66 11.55 -36.08
C ILE A 51 -29.07 11.42 -35.49
N ARG A 52 -29.26 10.56 -34.48
CA ARG A 52 -30.58 10.36 -33.86
C ARG A 52 -31.09 11.54 -33.04
N ILE A 53 -30.20 12.35 -32.46
CA ILE A 53 -30.61 13.56 -31.71
C ILE A 53 -31.13 14.62 -32.68
N VAL A 54 -30.49 14.79 -33.84
CA VAL A 54 -30.95 15.74 -34.85
C VAL A 54 -32.34 15.35 -35.36
N ASP A 55 -32.57 14.06 -35.65
CA ASP A 55 -33.87 13.58 -36.15
C ASP A 55 -35.01 13.75 -35.13
N LEU A 56 -34.73 13.55 -33.83
CA LEU A 56 -35.76 13.63 -32.78
C LEU A 56 -36.24 15.05 -32.50
N PHE A 57 -35.39 16.07 -32.71
CA PHE A 57 -35.72 17.45 -32.35
C PHE A 57 -36.05 18.35 -33.55
N PHE A 58 -35.43 18.14 -34.72
CA PHE A 58 -35.68 19.00 -35.88
C PHE A 58 -36.98 18.67 -36.60
N LEU A 59 -37.38 17.39 -36.66
CA LEU A 59 -38.58 16.98 -37.38
C LEU A 59 -39.89 17.55 -36.78
N PRO A 60 -40.10 17.52 -35.44
CA PRO A 60 -41.29 18.10 -34.82
C PRO A 60 -41.36 19.63 -35.00
N LEU A 61 -40.21 20.32 -34.96
CA LEU A 61 -40.14 21.76 -35.15
C LEU A 61 -40.53 22.16 -36.58
N LEU A 62 -40.04 21.42 -37.59
CA LEU A 62 -40.43 21.62 -38.98
C LEU A 62 -41.92 21.36 -39.22
N LEU A 63 -42.48 20.33 -38.58
CA LEU A 63 -43.92 20.04 -38.64
C LEU A 63 -44.76 21.16 -38.02
N ALA A 64 -44.33 21.71 -36.87
CA ALA A 64 -45.01 22.83 -36.22
C ALA A 64 -45.01 24.09 -37.10
N LEU A 65 -43.86 24.42 -37.72
CA LEU A 65 -43.76 25.57 -38.63
C LEU A 65 -44.63 25.42 -39.88
N ASN A 66 -44.70 24.21 -40.45
CA ASN A 66 -45.58 23.92 -41.59
C ASN A 66 -47.06 24.00 -41.19
N PHE A 67 -47.42 23.56 -39.99
CA PHE A 67 -48.77 23.69 -39.46
C PHE A 67 -49.18 25.16 -39.26
N CYS A 68 -48.28 25.99 -38.70
CA CYS A 68 -48.52 27.44 -38.56
C CYS A 68 -48.72 28.12 -39.92
N LYS A 69 -47.90 27.80 -40.93
CA LYS A 69 -48.10 28.30 -42.31
C LYS A 69 -49.45 27.87 -42.88
N GLY A 70 -49.87 26.63 -42.63
CA GLY A 70 -51.18 26.12 -43.05
C GLY A 70 -52.34 26.92 -42.46
N ILE A 71 -52.28 27.24 -41.16
CA ILE A 71 -53.31 28.06 -40.49
C ILE A 71 -53.35 29.48 -41.07
N VAL A 72 -52.20 30.11 -41.31
CA VAL A 72 -52.14 31.45 -41.90
C VAL A 72 -52.78 31.46 -43.29
N ASN A 73 -52.37 30.53 -44.17
CA ASN A 73 -52.93 30.41 -45.52
C ASN A 73 -54.45 30.10 -45.52
N TYR A 74 -54.89 29.27 -44.58
CA TYR A 74 -56.31 28.96 -44.41
C TYR A 74 -57.11 30.20 -43.95
N SER A 75 -56.56 30.97 -43.00
CA SER A 75 -57.18 32.20 -42.52
C SER A 75 -57.25 33.30 -43.59
N GLU A 76 -56.22 33.46 -44.43
CA GLU A 76 -56.24 34.35 -45.58
C GLU A 76 -57.30 33.94 -46.62
N SER A 77 -57.45 32.63 -46.85
CA SER A 77 -58.45 32.11 -47.80
C SER A 77 -59.88 32.36 -47.30
N LEU A 78 -60.15 32.12 -46.01
CA LEU A 78 -61.43 32.45 -45.37
C LEU A 78 -61.75 33.94 -45.39
N LEU A 79 -60.74 34.80 -45.25
CA LEU A 79 -60.90 36.25 -45.34
C LEU A 79 -61.21 36.71 -46.77
N LYS A 80 -60.59 36.11 -47.79
CA LYS A 80 -60.90 36.37 -49.21
C LYS A 80 -62.32 35.93 -49.57
N GLU A 81 -62.76 34.79 -49.06
CA GLU A 81 -64.10 34.25 -49.34
C GLU A 81 -65.21 35.12 -48.75
N LYS A 82 -65.06 35.59 -47.49
CA LYS A 82 -66.04 36.47 -46.83
C LYS A 82 -66.03 37.92 -47.33
N SER A 83 -64.93 38.40 -47.93
CA SER A 83 -64.82 39.72 -48.55
C SER A 83 -65.70 39.88 -49.81
N SER A 84 -66.08 38.77 -50.46
CA SER A 84 -66.81 38.77 -51.73
C SER A 84 -68.33 39.04 -51.62
N LYS A 85 -68.91 39.07 -50.40
CA LYS A 85 -70.37 39.22 -50.20
C LYS A 85 -70.81 40.26 -49.15
N ALA A 86 -69.91 41.12 -48.67
CA ALA A 86 -70.25 42.16 -47.70
C ALA A 86 -70.46 43.55 -48.37
N PRO A 87 -71.53 44.29 -48.03
CA PRO A 87 -71.77 45.65 -48.55
C PRO A 87 -70.65 46.62 -48.10
N ASP A 88 -70.27 47.55 -48.97
CA ASP A 88 -69.06 48.37 -48.87
C ASP A 88 -68.95 49.24 -47.59
N ALA A 89 -70.05 49.41 -46.84
CA ALA A 89 -70.06 50.09 -45.56
C ALA A 89 -69.41 49.29 -44.40
N GLU A 90 -69.41 47.95 -44.42
CA GLU A 90 -68.83 47.13 -43.34
C GLU A 90 -67.31 46.90 -43.50
N LYS A 91 -66.80 46.94 -44.75
CA LYS A 91 -65.36 46.74 -45.04
C LYS A 91 -64.47 47.81 -44.42
N ASN A 92 -64.96 49.06 -44.36
CA ASN A 92 -64.19 50.18 -43.81
C ASN A 92 -64.10 50.10 -42.27
N THR A 93 -65.15 49.60 -41.60
CA THR A 93 -65.17 49.44 -40.14
C THR A 93 -64.30 48.27 -39.69
N ILE A 94 -64.36 47.13 -40.37
CA ILE A 94 -63.51 45.97 -40.07
C ILE A 94 -62.03 46.29 -40.33
N SER A 95 -61.72 47.00 -41.42
CA SER A 95 -60.33 47.43 -41.70
C SER A 95 -59.75 48.33 -40.61
N LYS A 96 -60.54 49.28 -40.08
CA LYS A 96 -60.08 50.15 -38.98
C LYS A 96 -59.87 49.39 -37.67
N VAL A 97 -60.75 48.44 -37.33
CA VAL A 97 -60.61 47.62 -36.12
C VAL A 97 -59.39 46.68 -36.22
N VAL A 98 -59.17 46.05 -37.38
CA VAL A 98 -58.00 45.19 -37.63
C VAL A 98 -56.71 46.01 -37.59
N LYS A 99 -56.65 47.18 -38.22
CA LYS A 99 -55.45 48.06 -38.16
C LYS A 99 -55.14 48.52 -36.73
N LYS A 100 -56.16 48.82 -35.92
CA LYS A 100 -55.97 49.20 -34.51
C LYS A 100 -55.47 48.02 -33.68
N ALA A 101 -56.04 46.83 -33.87
CA ALA A 101 -55.60 45.61 -33.20
C ALA A 101 -54.17 45.23 -33.58
N VAL A 102 -53.81 45.30 -34.87
CA VAL A 102 -52.44 45.01 -35.34
C VAL A 102 -51.43 45.98 -34.73
N LYS A 103 -51.71 47.30 -34.73
CA LYS A 103 -50.83 48.28 -34.09
C LYS A 103 -50.65 48.03 -32.59
N GLN A 104 -51.71 47.65 -31.89
CA GLN A 104 -51.63 47.36 -30.46
C GLN A 104 -50.84 46.08 -30.20
N THR A 105 -51.02 45.03 -31.01
CA THR A 105 -50.20 43.81 -30.93
C THR A 105 -48.73 44.06 -31.27
N GLU A 106 -48.43 44.93 -32.24
CA GLU A 106 -47.05 45.33 -32.57
C GLU A 106 -46.39 46.09 -31.41
N GLU A 107 -47.12 46.99 -30.75
CA GLU A 107 -46.64 47.73 -29.58
C GLU A 107 -46.44 46.81 -28.36
N ASP A 108 -47.36 45.88 -28.12
CA ASP A 108 -47.24 44.86 -27.07
C ASP A 108 -46.05 43.91 -27.32
N LEU A 109 -45.85 43.48 -28.57
CA LEU A 109 -44.72 42.63 -28.96
C LEU A 109 -43.38 43.38 -28.79
N PHE A 110 -43.33 44.66 -29.17
CA PHE A 110 -42.15 45.51 -29.00
C PHE A 110 -41.81 45.70 -27.50
N ASN A 111 -42.82 45.95 -26.67
CA ASN A 111 -42.64 46.07 -25.23
C ASN A 111 -42.19 44.75 -24.58
N GLN A 112 -42.77 43.61 -24.99
CA GLN A 112 -42.33 42.28 -24.54
C GLN A 112 -40.88 41.99 -24.95
N GLN A 113 -40.49 42.35 -26.18
CA GLN A 113 -39.12 42.18 -26.66
C GLN A 113 -38.13 43.02 -25.83
N LYS A 114 -38.50 44.26 -25.50
CA LYS A 114 -37.69 45.14 -24.65
C LYS A 114 -37.55 44.62 -23.22
N GLU A 115 -38.62 44.08 -22.63
CA GLU A 115 -38.55 43.43 -21.32
C GLU A 115 -37.69 42.16 -21.35
N HIS A 116 -37.81 41.36 -22.40
CA HIS A 116 -37.01 40.15 -22.57
C HIS A 116 -35.52 40.49 -22.71
N GLU A 117 -35.16 41.52 -23.47
CA GLU A 117 -33.79 42.00 -23.56
C GLU A 117 -33.26 42.52 -22.21
N LYS A 118 -34.08 43.23 -21.43
CA LYS A 118 -33.69 43.69 -20.09
C LYS A 118 -33.43 42.52 -19.15
N LYS A 119 -34.30 41.50 -19.14
CA LYS A 119 -34.11 40.26 -18.36
C LYS A 119 -32.86 39.51 -18.79
N LYS A 120 -32.60 39.41 -20.10
CA LYS A 120 -31.41 38.77 -20.65
C LYS A 120 -30.12 39.48 -20.17
N ARG A 121 -30.09 40.81 -20.20
CA ARG A 121 -28.95 41.59 -19.68
C ARG A 121 -28.73 41.37 -18.17
N GLN A 122 -29.81 41.36 -17.39
CA GLN A 122 -29.73 41.09 -15.94
C GLN A 122 -29.20 39.67 -15.65
N GLN A 123 -29.66 38.66 -16.39
CA GLN A 123 -29.15 37.29 -16.25
C GLN A 123 -27.68 37.17 -16.65
N GLU A 124 -27.25 37.90 -17.68
CA GLU A 124 -25.85 37.89 -18.11
C GLU A 124 -24.94 38.59 -17.08
N GLU A 125 -25.39 39.68 -16.47
CA GLU A 125 -24.68 40.35 -15.37
C GLU A 125 -24.60 39.46 -14.12
N GLU A 126 -25.68 38.78 -13.75
CA GLU A 126 -25.68 37.85 -12.62
C GLU A 126 -24.75 36.65 -12.87
N LYS A 127 -24.74 36.14 -14.10
CA LYS A 127 -23.81 35.07 -14.50
C LYS A 127 -22.36 35.53 -14.41
N LYS A 128 -22.04 36.74 -14.89
CA LYS A 128 -20.68 37.30 -14.78
C LYS A 128 -20.25 37.48 -13.32
N LYS A 129 -21.15 37.92 -12.44
CA LYS A 129 -20.85 38.03 -10.99
C LYS A 129 -20.58 36.67 -10.36
N LYS A 130 -21.39 35.66 -10.66
CA LYS A 130 -21.16 34.28 -10.18
C LYS A 130 -19.85 33.69 -10.68
N GLU A 131 -19.52 33.89 -11.96
CA GLU A 131 -18.23 33.46 -12.53
C GLU A 131 -17.03 34.16 -11.88
N GLU A 132 -17.16 35.43 -11.50
CA GLU A 132 -16.10 36.17 -10.79
C GLU A 132 -15.94 35.70 -9.34
N GLU A 133 -17.04 35.44 -8.63
CA GLU A 133 -17.01 34.88 -7.27
C GLU A 133 -16.40 33.47 -7.24
N GLU A 134 -16.76 32.61 -8.20
CA GLU A 134 -16.17 31.27 -8.33
C GLU A 134 -14.67 31.33 -8.60
N LYS A 135 -14.21 32.28 -9.44
CA LYS A 135 -12.77 32.50 -9.66
C LYS A 135 -12.05 32.96 -8.39
N LYS A 136 -12.66 33.83 -7.59
CA LYS A 136 -12.08 34.27 -6.30
C LYS A 136 -11.99 33.13 -5.30
N GLN A 137 -13.02 32.28 -5.20
CA GLN A 137 -13.01 31.11 -4.33
C GLN A 137 -11.92 30.10 -4.73
N LYS A 138 -11.81 29.79 -6.03
CA LYS A 138 -10.75 28.90 -6.54
C LYS A 138 -9.35 29.43 -6.29
N GLU A 139 -9.15 30.74 -6.40
CA GLU A 139 -7.86 31.37 -6.11
C GLU A 139 -7.53 31.30 -4.61
N GLU A 140 -8.51 31.54 -3.73
CA GLU A 140 -8.33 31.42 -2.28
C GLU A 140 -8.00 29.98 -1.85
N GLU A 141 -8.67 28.99 -2.45
CA GLU A 141 -8.37 27.57 -2.22
C GLU A 141 -6.95 27.21 -2.67
N ARG A 142 -6.51 27.72 -3.83
CA ARG A 142 -5.15 27.52 -4.33
C ARG A 142 -4.10 28.09 -3.37
N ILE A 143 -4.32 29.30 -2.85
CA ILE A 143 -3.42 29.93 -1.87
C ILE A 143 -3.37 29.10 -0.58
N LYS A 144 -4.51 28.61 -0.08
CA LYS A 144 -4.56 27.74 1.11
C LYS A 144 -3.80 26.43 0.89
N GLN A 145 -3.96 25.80 -0.27
CA GLN A 145 -3.23 24.58 -0.62
C GLN A 145 -1.71 24.83 -0.71
N GLU A 146 -1.29 25.94 -1.32
CA GLU A 146 0.14 26.30 -1.41
C GLU A 146 0.76 26.54 -0.01
N GLN A 147 0.03 27.22 0.89
CA GLN A 147 0.47 27.41 2.27
C GLN A 147 0.61 26.09 3.03
N LYS A 148 -0.34 25.16 2.86
CA LYS A 148 -0.28 23.83 3.47
C LYS A 148 0.94 23.04 2.98
N LEU A 149 1.21 23.06 1.67
CA LEU A 149 2.39 22.40 1.10
C LEU A 149 3.71 23.01 1.61
N LYS A 150 3.77 24.33 1.81
CA LYS A 150 4.94 25.00 2.40
C LYS A 150 5.17 24.56 3.85
N GLN A 151 4.12 24.49 4.66
CA GLN A 151 4.20 24.01 6.05
C GLN A 151 4.63 22.53 6.13
N GLU A 152 4.07 21.67 5.29
CA GLU A 152 4.47 20.26 5.21
C GLU A 152 5.93 20.09 4.77
N ALA A 153 6.41 20.92 3.83
CA ALA A 153 7.81 20.91 3.40
C ALA A 153 8.77 21.38 4.51
N GLU A 154 8.39 22.39 5.30
CA GLU A 154 9.18 22.84 6.46
C GLU A 154 9.21 21.78 7.56
N ALA A 155 8.08 21.14 7.88
CA ALA A 155 8.01 20.05 8.85
C ALA A 155 8.89 18.85 8.42
N LYS A 156 8.89 18.49 7.13
CA LYS A 156 9.78 17.44 6.61
C LYS A 156 11.27 17.80 6.74
N LYS A 157 11.65 19.05 6.49
CA LYS A 157 13.04 19.52 6.68
C LYS A 157 13.46 19.47 8.15
N GLU A 158 12.58 19.84 9.07
CA GLU A 158 12.84 19.75 10.51
C GLU A 158 12.99 18.30 10.97
N GLN A 159 12.12 17.40 10.48
CA GLN A 159 12.23 15.97 10.74
C GLN A 159 13.55 15.39 10.22
N GLU A 160 13.95 15.73 8.98
CA GLU A 160 15.23 15.30 8.41
C GLU A 160 16.43 15.81 9.22
N LEU A 161 16.39 17.06 9.70
CA LEU A 161 17.43 17.62 10.56
C LEU A 161 17.52 16.89 11.90
N ASN A 162 16.38 16.54 12.50
CA ASN A 162 16.33 15.80 13.76
C ASN A 162 16.82 14.36 13.57
N ASN A 163 16.49 13.70 12.47
CA ASN A 163 17.01 12.37 12.14
C ASN A 163 18.55 12.40 11.99
N LYS A 164 19.10 13.39 11.27
CA LYS A 164 20.56 13.56 11.14
C LYS A 164 21.26 13.80 12.49
N LYS A 165 20.62 14.54 13.42
CA LYS A 165 21.14 14.72 14.78
C LYS A 165 21.17 13.41 15.55
N TRP A 166 20.12 12.59 15.44
CA TRP A 166 20.06 11.26 16.05
C TRP A 166 21.10 10.31 15.49
N GLU A 167 21.27 10.25 14.17
CA GLU A 167 22.31 9.45 13.53
C GLU A 167 23.71 9.84 14.01
N ASN A 168 23.99 11.15 14.12
CA ASN A 168 25.28 11.62 14.63
C ASN A 168 25.51 11.23 16.09
N LEU A 169 24.46 11.28 16.92
CA LEU A 169 24.54 10.86 18.32
C LEU A 169 24.82 9.36 18.44
N THR A 170 24.15 8.55 17.64
CA THR A 170 24.37 7.09 17.59
C THR A 170 25.80 6.76 17.18
N LEU A 171 26.32 7.40 16.12
CA LEU A 171 27.71 7.21 15.68
C LEU A 171 28.72 7.60 16.77
N ARG A 172 28.47 8.68 17.54
CA ARG A 172 29.33 9.05 18.67
C ARG A 172 29.37 7.98 19.75
N LEU A 173 28.22 7.41 20.10
CA LEU A 173 28.13 6.34 21.09
C LEU A 173 28.85 5.06 20.62
N GLU A 174 28.76 4.73 19.34
CA GLU A 174 29.44 3.57 18.76
C GLU A 174 30.96 3.74 18.75
N VAL A 175 31.46 4.93 18.39
CA VAL A 175 32.89 5.27 18.47
C VAL A 175 33.39 5.17 19.92
N GLU A 176 32.65 5.71 20.89
CA GLU A 176 33.02 5.61 22.31
C GLU A 176 33.07 4.16 22.80
N LYS A 177 32.15 3.30 22.35
CA LYS A 177 32.15 1.86 22.67
C LYS A 177 33.39 1.17 22.11
N LEU A 178 33.73 1.43 20.84
CA LEU A 178 34.92 0.88 20.19
C LEU A 178 36.23 1.34 20.87
N GLU A 179 36.30 2.59 21.32
CA GLU A 179 37.46 3.08 22.09
C GLU A 179 37.60 2.36 23.43
N LYS A 180 36.50 2.11 24.15
CA LYS A 180 36.52 1.33 25.41
C LYS A 180 36.97 -0.12 25.17
N GLU A 181 36.45 -0.77 24.13
CA GLU A 181 36.87 -2.14 23.77
C GLU A 181 38.35 -2.21 23.41
N LYS A 182 38.87 -1.21 22.69
CA LYS A 182 40.30 -1.12 22.36
C LYS A 182 41.16 -0.96 23.63
N GLN A 183 40.77 -0.08 24.54
CA GLN A 183 41.48 0.10 25.82
C GLN A 183 41.46 -1.18 26.68
N GLU A 184 40.37 -1.95 26.63
CA GLU A 184 40.28 -3.21 27.36
C GLU A 184 41.18 -4.30 26.76
N LYS A 185 41.22 -4.43 25.44
CA LYS A 185 42.16 -5.33 24.74
C LYS A 185 43.62 -5.00 25.06
N GLU A 186 43.98 -3.71 25.04
CA GLU A 186 45.33 -3.26 25.41
C GLU A 186 45.70 -3.63 26.85
N LYS A 187 44.73 -3.57 27.79
CA LYS A 187 44.94 -4.03 29.18
C LYS A 187 45.12 -5.54 29.26
N GLN A 188 44.32 -6.32 28.54
CA GLN A 188 44.42 -7.78 28.51
C GLN A 188 45.75 -8.24 27.91
N ASP A 189 46.20 -7.62 26.82
CA ASP A 189 47.49 -7.90 26.20
C ASP A 189 48.66 -7.55 27.13
N ALA A 190 48.56 -6.44 27.86
CA ALA A 190 49.55 -6.05 28.85
C ALA A 190 49.61 -7.03 30.04
N GLU A 191 48.47 -7.57 30.48
CA GLU A 191 48.40 -8.58 31.54
C GLU A 191 48.96 -9.92 31.07
N LYS A 192 48.63 -10.36 29.85
CA LYS A 192 49.16 -11.59 29.24
C LYS A 192 50.69 -11.54 29.15
N LYS A 193 51.24 -10.43 28.66
CA LYS A 193 52.71 -10.21 28.62
C LYS A 193 53.36 -10.26 30.00
N LYS A 194 52.68 -9.79 31.05
CA LYS A 194 53.18 -9.91 32.44
C LYS A 194 53.20 -11.35 32.93
N LYS A 195 52.16 -12.14 32.63
CA LYS A 195 52.10 -13.57 32.98
C LYS A 195 53.18 -14.38 32.26
N GLU A 196 53.31 -14.20 30.95
CA GLU A 196 54.36 -14.85 30.15
C GLU A 196 55.78 -14.52 30.67
N ALA A 197 56.03 -13.26 31.05
CA ALA A 197 57.30 -12.86 31.64
C ALA A 197 57.56 -13.49 33.02
N GLN A 198 56.50 -13.72 33.82
CA GLN A 198 56.60 -14.36 35.13
C GLN A 198 56.84 -15.86 35.01
N GLU A 199 56.15 -16.54 34.09
CA GLU A 199 56.34 -17.97 33.80
C GLU A 199 57.76 -18.24 33.28
N LYS A 200 58.27 -17.39 32.38
CA LYS A 200 59.65 -17.48 31.90
C LYS A 200 60.67 -17.39 33.03
N ARG A 201 60.48 -16.47 33.98
CA ARG A 201 61.35 -16.35 35.18
C ARG A 201 61.28 -17.59 36.08
N GLN A 202 60.11 -18.22 36.22
CA GLN A 202 59.96 -19.44 37.03
C GLN A 202 60.65 -20.63 36.36
N HIS A 203 60.51 -20.76 35.03
CA HIS A 203 61.19 -21.78 34.25
C HIS A 203 62.72 -21.65 34.37
N ASP A 204 63.27 -20.44 34.21
CA ASP A 204 64.72 -20.20 34.32
C ASP A 204 65.27 -20.57 35.72
N ILE A 205 64.51 -20.28 36.79
CA ILE A 205 64.86 -20.67 38.17
C ILE A 205 64.83 -22.19 38.36
N GLU A 206 63.89 -22.88 37.73
CA GLU A 206 63.77 -24.34 37.82
C GLU A 206 64.86 -25.06 37.01
N GLU A 207 65.21 -24.53 35.83
CA GLU A 207 66.31 -25.04 35.01
C GLU A 207 67.66 -24.87 35.72
N GLU A 208 67.90 -23.73 36.39
CA GLU A 208 69.12 -23.51 37.19
C GLU A 208 69.23 -24.49 38.36
N LYS A 209 68.10 -24.86 39.00
CA LYS A 209 68.08 -25.90 40.05
C LYS A 209 68.40 -27.28 39.50
N LYS A 210 67.91 -27.62 38.30
CA LYS A 210 68.21 -28.89 37.63
C LYS A 210 69.69 -29.00 37.26
N ARG A 211 70.28 -27.93 36.73
CA ARG A 211 71.72 -27.88 36.41
C ARG A 211 72.61 -28.05 37.65
N LYS A 212 72.26 -27.43 38.78
CA LYS A 212 73.01 -27.61 40.04
C LYS A 212 72.88 -29.03 40.62
N ALA A 213 71.70 -29.65 40.51
CA ALA A 213 71.50 -31.05 40.93
C ALA A 213 72.22 -32.05 40.01
N GLU A 214 72.34 -31.74 38.72
CA GLU A 214 73.05 -32.57 37.75
C GLU A 214 74.58 -32.45 37.90
N GLU A 215 75.12 -31.26 38.17
CA GLU A 215 76.54 -31.08 38.50
C GLU A 215 76.96 -31.83 39.79
N GLU A 216 76.08 -31.93 40.79
CA GLU A 216 76.33 -32.72 42.00
C GLU A 216 76.29 -34.24 41.74
N ARG A 217 75.43 -34.71 40.83
CA ARG A 217 75.41 -36.11 40.37
C ARG A 217 76.67 -36.49 39.60
N ILE A 218 77.19 -35.60 38.74
CA ILE A 218 78.38 -35.84 37.93
C ILE A 218 79.63 -35.99 38.81
N ARG A 219 79.78 -35.21 39.89
CA ARG A 219 80.89 -35.36 40.85
C ARG A 219 80.85 -36.68 41.64
N HIS A 220 79.67 -37.25 41.83
CA HIS A 220 79.48 -38.54 42.51
C HIS A 220 79.69 -39.74 41.56
N GLU A 221 79.30 -39.62 40.29
CA GLU A 221 79.47 -40.66 39.27
C GLU A 221 80.93 -40.77 38.74
N GLU A 222 81.73 -39.70 38.80
CA GLU A 222 83.14 -39.70 38.35
C GLU A 222 84.09 -40.45 39.30
N GLN A 223 83.76 -40.56 40.59
CA GLN A 223 84.55 -41.33 41.58
C GLN A 223 84.35 -42.86 41.47
N GLU A 224 83.21 -43.30 40.95
CA GLU A 224 82.86 -44.72 40.78
C GLU A 224 83.38 -45.30 39.43
N ARG A 225 83.55 -44.46 38.40
CA ARG A 225 83.91 -44.88 37.03
C ARG A 225 85.40 -45.23 36.79
N ILE A 226 86.32 -44.79 37.65
CA ILE A 226 87.76 -45.08 37.47
C ILE A 226 88.10 -46.56 37.71
N LYS A 227 87.27 -47.31 38.45
CA LYS A 227 87.68 -48.63 38.97
C LYS A 227 87.28 -49.87 38.16
N LYS A 228 86.32 -49.85 37.23
CA LYS A 228 85.80 -51.15 36.72
C LYS A 228 85.54 -51.33 35.22
N GLU A 229 85.52 -50.32 34.36
CA GLU A 229 84.92 -50.49 33.01
C GLU A 229 85.80 -50.10 31.80
N HIS A 230 87.11 -49.91 31.93
CA HIS A 230 87.89 -49.30 30.84
C HIS A 230 88.26 -50.22 29.63
N ALA A 231 87.82 -51.48 29.56
CA ALA A 231 88.36 -52.37 28.51
C ALA A 231 87.38 -53.19 27.65
N LYS A 232 86.12 -53.43 28.04
CA LYS A 232 85.26 -54.38 27.27
C LYS A 232 83.86 -53.89 26.87
N GLN A 233 83.28 -52.85 27.49
CA GLN A 233 81.95 -52.33 27.13
C GLN A 233 81.92 -51.32 25.97
N LYS A 234 83.06 -50.71 25.62
CA LYS A 234 83.17 -49.60 24.65
C LYS A 234 82.68 -49.90 23.22
N LYS A 235 82.46 -51.17 22.87
CA LYS A 235 82.00 -51.60 21.53
C LYS A 235 80.51 -51.99 21.44
N GLN A 236 79.85 -52.33 22.56
CA GLN A 236 78.40 -52.62 22.59
C GLN A 236 77.57 -51.40 23.02
N GLU A 237 78.06 -50.56 23.94
CA GLU A 237 77.37 -49.33 24.37
C GLU A 237 77.18 -48.30 23.25
N LYS A 238 78.11 -48.21 22.28
CA LYS A 238 78.01 -47.22 21.19
C LYS A 238 76.88 -47.53 20.20
N LYS A 239 76.39 -48.78 20.15
CA LYS A 239 75.21 -49.17 19.36
C LYS A 239 73.91 -49.02 20.15
N GLN A 240 73.95 -49.24 21.47
CA GLN A 240 72.78 -49.11 22.34
C GLN A 240 72.43 -47.65 22.61
N ARG A 241 73.42 -46.79 22.88
CA ARG A 241 73.23 -45.34 23.06
C ARG A 241 72.70 -44.63 21.80
N LYS A 242 73.02 -45.12 20.60
CA LYS A 242 72.46 -44.57 19.36
C LYS A 242 71.00 -44.96 19.14
N LYS A 243 70.58 -46.11 19.67
CA LYS A 243 69.19 -46.56 19.59
C LYS A 243 68.33 -45.84 20.65
N GLU A 244 68.85 -45.74 21.87
CA GLU A 244 68.22 -45.00 22.98
C GLU A 244 68.10 -43.50 22.67
N GLN A 245 69.09 -42.90 22.01
CA GLN A 245 69.03 -41.48 21.62
C GLN A 245 68.04 -41.24 20.47
N HIS A 246 67.88 -42.17 19.54
CA HIS A 246 66.84 -42.07 18.51
C HIS A 246 65.43 -42.26 19.09
N GLU A 247 65.26 -43.21 20.02
CA GLU A 247 63.98 -43.43 20.71
C GLU A 247 63.59 -42.22 21.58
N HIS A 248 64.57 -41.59 22.25
CA HIS A 248 64.35 -40.34 23.00
C HIS A 248 63.98 -39.16 22.08
N ASP A 249 64.69 -38.97 20.97
CA ASP A 249 64.41 -37.90 20.00
C ASP A 249 63.05 -38.08 19.29
N GLU A 250 62.55 -39.32 19.20
CA GLU A 250 61.23 -39.64 18.65
C GLU A 250 60.12 -39.41 19.68
N GLU A 251 60.36 -39.79 20.94
CA GLU A 251 59.43 -39.49 22.06
C GLU A 251 59.30 -37.98 22.29
N GLU A 252 60.40 -37.22 22.17
CA GLU A 252 60.36 -35.76 22.31
C GLU A 252 59.57 -35.10 21.17
N ARG A 253 59.71 -35.58 19.94
CA ARG A 253 58.90 -35.12 18.80
C ARG A 253 57.42 -35.42 18.96
N GLN A 254 57.07 -36.60 19.52
CA GLN A 254 55.68 -36.93 19.82
C GLN A 254 55.10 -36.03 20.93
N LYS A 255 55.88 -35.74 21.97
CA LYS A 255 55.49 -34.79 23.02
C LYS A 255 55.31 -33.36 22.50
N GLU A 256 56.17 -32.93 21.59
CA GLU A 256 56.07 -31.62 20.95
C GLU A 256 54.84 -31.52 20.04
N GLN A 257 54.55 -32.56 19.24
CA GLN A 257 53.33 -32.62 18.43
C GLN A 257 52.07 -32.58 19.31
N ALA A 258 52.04 -33.33 20.41
CA ALA A 258 50.92 -33.32 21.35
C ALA A 258 50.72 -31.93 21.99
N ARG A 259 51.80 -31.22 22.33
CA ARG A 259 51.73 -29.85 22.84
C ARG A 259 51.18 -28.87 21.81
N LEU A 260 51.61 -28.97 20.55
CA LEU A 260 51.11 -28.11 19.48
C LEU A 260 49.61 -28.35 19.21
N GLU A 261 49.16 -29.60 19.30
CA GLU A 261 47.75 -29.94 19.15
C GLU A 261 46.91 -29.41 20.31
N GLN A 262 47.43 -29.49 21.55
CA GLN A 262 46.80 -28.90 22.72
C GLN A 262 46.69 -27.37 22.60
N ILE A 263 47.73 -26.68 22.13
CA ILE A 263 47.71 -25.23 21.90
C ILE A 263 46.65 -24.86 20.85
N LYS A 264 46.54 -25.62 19.75
CA LYS A 264 45.51 -25.39 18.73
C LYS A 264 44.09 -25.52 19.30
N GLN A 265 43.86 -26.55 20.12
CA GLN A 265 42.56 -26.74 20.77
C GLN A 265 42.24 -25.59 21.75
N GLU A 266 43.21 -25.11 22.51
CA GLU A 266 43.03 -23.96 23.41
C GLU A 266 42.75 -22.65 22.66
N GLU A 267 43.40 -22.41 21.52
CA GLU A 267 43.14 -21.25 20.66
C GLU A 267 41.74 -21.31 20.02
N GLU A 268 41.31 -22.49 19.59
CA GLU A 268 39.96 -22.70 19.05
C GLU A 268 38.89 -22.46 20.12
N GLN A 269 39.09 -22.97 21.34
CA GLN A 269 38.20 -22.69 22.48
C GLN A 269 38.12 -21.19 22.80
N LYS A 270 39.24 -20.46 22.74
CA LYS A 270 39.25 -19.00 22.93
C LYS A 270 38.45 -18.28 21.84
N ARG A 271 38.58 -18.68 20.58
CA ARG A 271 37.79 -18.11 19.47
C ARG A 271 36.29 -18.33 19.68
N ILE A 272 35.89 -19.54 20.06
CA ILE A 272 34.48 -19.86 20.36
C ILE A 272 33.96 -18.99 21.51
N GLN A 273 34.74 -18.82 22.59
CA GLN A 273 34.36 -17.95 23.71
C GLN A 273 34.24 -16.47 23.30
N GLU A 274 35.12 -15.97 22.43
CA GLU A 274 35.02 -14.60 21.92
C GLU A 274 33.79 -14.39 21.02
N GLU A 275 33.45 -15.36 20.18
CA GLU A 275 32.23 -15.33 19.36
C GLU A 275 30.97 -15.37 20.21
N GLN A 276 30.93 -16.21 21.25
CA GLN A 276 29.83 -16.23 22.22
C GLN A 276 29.64 -14.87 22.90
N LYS A 277 30.73 -14.23 23.36
CA LYS A 277 30.66 -12.88 23.94
C LYS A 277 30.14 -11.83 22.96
N LYS A 278 30.50 -11.92 21.68
CA LYS A 278 29.98 -11.00 20.63
C LYS A 278 28.48 -11.21 20.42
N LEU A 279 28.02 -12.46 20.36
CA LEU A 279 26.60 -12.78 20.22
C LEU A 279 25.79 -12.33 21.44
N GLU A 280 26.30 -12.54 22.65
CA GLU A 280 25.69 -12.03 23.89
C GLU A 280 25.57 -10.50 23.87
N ALA A 281 26.64 -9.80 23.43
CA ALA A 281 26.62 -8.34 23.32
C ALA A 281 25.60 -7.83 22.27
N GLN A 282 25.45 -8.54 21.15
CA GLN A 282 24.43 -8.23 20.14
C GLN A 282 23.01 -8.44 20.68
N LEU A 283 22.78 -9.56 21.38
CA LEU A 283 21.49 -9.86 21.99
C LEU A 283 21.08 -8.82 23.03
N VAL A 284 22.01 -8.31 23.84
CA VAL A 284 21.75 -7.22 24.80
C VAL A 284 21.28 -5.95 24.09
N VAL A 285 21.89 -5.60 22.95
CA VAL A 285 21.49 -4.42 22.15
C VAL A 285 20.08 -4.59 21.58
N GLU A 286 19.74 -5.79 21.08
CA GLU A 286 18.40 -6.09 20.56
C GLU A 286 17.33 -6.01 21.66
N ILE A 287 17.62 -6.55 22.85
CA ILE A 287 16.73 -6.46 24.01
C ILE A 287 16.53 -5.00 24.43
N GLU A 288 17.59 -4.19 24.44
CA GLU A 288 17.47 -2.77 24.78
C GLU A 288 16.65 -1.99 23.74
N LEU A 289 16.82 -2.30 22.45
CA LEU A 289 16.03 -1.70 21.38
C LEU A 289 14.54 -2.05 21.51
N ALA A 290 14.23 -3.32 21.77
CA ALA A 290 12.86 -3.79 21.98
C ALA A 290 12.23 -3.14 23.23
N ALA A 291 12.99 -2.99 24.32
CA ALA A 291 12.51 -2.31 25.52
C ALA A 291 12.21 -0.82 25.26
N ARG A 292 13.02 -0.13 24.46
CA ARG A 292 12.77 1.27 24.05
C ARG A 292 11.52 1.40 23.17
N GLN A 293 11.31 0.46 22.26
CA GLN A 293 10.09 0.43 21.43
C GLN A 293 8.84 0.24 22.28
N ALA A 294 8.85 -0.72 23.22
CA ALA A 294 7.76 -0.95 24.15
C ALA A 294 7.48 0.27 25.04
N ALA A 295 8.52 0.97 25.51
CA ALA A 295 8.37 2.20 26.28
C ALA A 295 7.74 3.35 25.46
N LEU A 296 8.08 3.46 24.17
CA LEU A 296 7.49 4.44 23.27
C LEU A 296 5.99 4.16 23.02
N GLU A 297 5.62 2.90 22.79
CA GLU A 297 4.23 2.48 22.63
C GLU A 297 3.40 2.79 23.89
N LEU A 298 3.94 2.49 25.07
CA LEU A 298 3.30 2.79 26.34
C LEU A 298 3.10 4.31 26.54
N ALA A 299 4.10 5.12 26.18
CA ALA A 299 4.00 6.58 26.27
C ALA A 299 2.91 7.14 25.35
N LEU A 300 2.81 6.60 24.13
CA LEU A 300 1.78 6.99 23.17
C LEU A 300 0.37 6.58 23.61
N GLU A 301 0.24 5.44 24.29
CA GLU A 301 -1.02 5.02 24.91
C GLU A 301 -1.41 5.90 26.11
N GLN A 302 -0.44 6.30 26.94
CA GLN A 302 -0.67 7.25 28.04
C GLN A 302 -1.12 8.63 27.53
N GLU A 303 -0.51 9.14 26.45
CA GLU A 303 -0.91 10.41 25.84
C GLU A 303 -2.37 10.35 25.33
N LYS A 304 -2.75 9.24 24.67
CA LYS A 304 -4.14 9.04 24.23
C LYS A 304 -5.11 9.03 25.40
N LEU A 305 -4.79 8.34 26.49
CA LEU A 305 -5.63 8.28 27.68
C LEU A 305 -5.74 9.64 28.38
N GLU A 306 -4.68 10.45 28.37
CA GLU A 306 -4.72 11.82 28.86
C GLU A 306 -5.60 12.72 27.98
N GLN A 307 -5.50 12.61 26.66
CA GLN A 307 -6.38 13.31 25.72
C GLN A 307 -7.86 12.94 25.95
N GLU A 308 -8.17 11.65 26.12
CA GLU A 308 -9.53 11.18 26.45
C GLU A 308 -10.03 11.74 27.79
N ARG A 309 -9.15 11.81 28.80
CA ARG A 309 -9.48 12.40 30.10
C ARG A 309 -9.76 13.90 30.00
N ILE A 310 -8.98 14.64 29.22
CA ILE A 310 -9.21 16.06 28.96
C ILE A 310 -10.59 16.25 28.31
N LEU A 311 -10.90 15.48 27.26
CA LEU A 311 -12.21 15.52 26.59
C LEU A 311 -13.36 15.19 27.55
N ALA A 312 -13.18 14.21 28.44
CA ALA A 312 -14.18 13.87 29.46
C ALA A 312 -14.41 15.00 30.47
N LEU A 313 -13.35 15.66 30.93
CA LEU A 313 -13.46 16.82 31.84
C LEU A 313 -14.12 18.02 31.15
N GLU A 314 -13.84 18.24 29.87
CA GLU A 314 -14.52 19.27 29.08
C GLU A 314 -16.01 18.97 28.93
N ALA A 315 -16.37 17.72 28.65
CA ALA A 315 -17.76 17.28 28.60
C ALA A 315 -18.48 17.50 29.94
N GLU A 316 -17.86 17.15 31.08
CA GLU A 316 -18.42 17.38 32.41
C GLU A 316 -18.59 18.87 32.73
N ARG A 317 -17.62 19.72 32.32
CA ARG A 317 -17.73 21.18 32.46
C ARG A 317 -18.91 21.73 31.66
N ILE A 318 -19.10 21.26 30.44
CA ILE A 318 -20.24 21.64 29.58
C ILE A 318 -21.56 21.20 30.24
N GLU A 319 -21.63 19.97 30.76
CA GLU A 319 -22.82 19.46 31.44
C GLU A 319 -23.16 20.28 32.70
N LYS A 320 -22.17 20.58 33.55
CA LYS A 320 -22.36 21.45 34.73
C LYS A 320 -22.81 22.86 34.36
N ALA A 321 -22.27 23.42 33.27
CA ALA A 321 -22.69 24.73 32.78
C ALA A 321 -24.14 24.70 32.29
N LEU A 322 -24.54 23.64 31.56
CA LEU A 322 -25.92 23.42 31.13
C LEU A 322 -26.87 23.27 32.33
N LEU A 323 -26.50 22.49 33.34
CA LEU A 323 -27.31 22.30 34.55
C LEU A 323 -27.47 23.60 35.34
N LYS A 324 -26.41 24.42 35.43
CA LYS A 324 -26.48 25.73 36.08
C LYS A 324 -27.41 26.69 35.34
N GLU A 325 -27.39 26.68 34.00
CA GLU A 325 -28.34 27.46 33.20
C GLU A 325 -29.76 26.92 33.32
N GLN A 326 -29.95 25.60 33.36
CA GLN A 326 -31.25 24.97 33.59
C GLN A 326 -31.84 25.39 34.96
N ASN A 327 -31.05 25.33 36.04
CA ASN A 327 -31.47 25.78 37.36
C ASN A 327 -31.80 27.29 37.42
N ARG A 328 -31.09 28.13 36.64
CA ARG A 328 -31.42 29.56 36.49
C ARG A 328 -32.76 29.75 35.79
N HIS A 329 -33.03 28.95 34.75
CA HIS A 329 -34.32 28.95 34.07
C HIS A 329 -35.46 28.44 34.97
N ASP A 330 -35.24 27.40 35.77
CA ASP A 330 -36.23 26.85 36.72
C ASP A 330 -36.54 27.80 37.89
N THR A 331 -35.58 28.64 38.29
CA THR A 331 -35.78 29.64 39.37
C THR A 331 -36.54 30.88 38.87
N ILE A 332 -36.50 31.19 37.57
CA ILE A 332 -37.09 32.41 37.00
C ILE A 332 -38.49 32.14 36.44
N LEU A 333 -38.92 30.89 36.29
CA LEU A 333 -40.12 30.56 35.55
C LEU A 333 -41.03 29.57 36.30
N THR A 334 -42.19 30.10 36.69
CA THR A 334 -43.43 29.33 36.83
C THR A 334 -43.54 28.29 35.70
N THR A 335 -44.05 27.10 36.05
CA THR A 335 -44.18 25.80 35.35
C THR A 335 -44.22 25.72 33.81
N ASP A 336 -44.42 26.80 33.07
CA ASP A 336 -44.47 26.82 31.60
C ASP A 336 -43.12 26.90 30.88
N VAL A 337 -42.06 27.44 31.50
CA VAL A 337 -40.77 27.52 30.79
C VAL A 337 -39.82 26.36 31.07
N ALA A 338 -39.89 25.71 32.23
CA ALA A 338 -39.16 24.45 32.47
C ALA A 338 -39.47 23.39 31.40
N ALA A 339 -40.75 23.26 31.01
CA ALA A 339 -41.19 22.39 29.92
C ALA A 339 -40.68 22.85 28.54
N LYS A 340 -40.47 24.15 28.35
CA LYS A 340 -39.94 24.73 27.10
C LYS A 340 -38.42 24.54 27.01
N THR A 341 -37.67 24.68 28.10
CA THR A 341 -36.22 24.43 28.14
C THR A 341 -35.88 22.95 28.01
N ASP A 342 -36.63 22.04 28.62
CA ASP A 342 -36.41 20.59 28.45
C ASP A 342 -36.65 20.16 26.98
N ASN A 343 -37.67 20.71 26.33
CA ASN A 343 -37.89 20.49 24.89
C ASN A 343 -36.74 21.04 24.02
N ILE A 344 -36.21 22.22 24.34
CA ILE A 344 -35.06 22.80 23.61
C ILE A 344 -33.80 21.96 23.82
N LEU A 345 -33.56 21.45 25.05
CA LEU A 345 -32.39 20.64 25.36
C LEU A 345 -32.47 19.27 24.65
N LYS A 346 -33.63 18.62 24.67
CA LYS A 346 -33.90 17.40 23.91
C LYS A 346 -33.72 17.61 22.42
N GLN A 347 -34.21 18.74 21.88
CA GLN A 347 -34.01 19.09 20.48
C GLN A 347 -32.52 19.25 20.15
N LYS A 348 -31.74 19.97 20.98
CA LYS A 348 -30.30 20.15 20.76
C LYS A 348 -29.51 18.84 20.87
N MET A 349 -29.84 17.98 21.83
CA MET A 349 -29.20 16.66 21.94
C MET A 349 -29.51 15.78 20.72
N ALA A 350 -30.76 15.83 20.22
CA ALA A 350 -31.13 15.14 18.99
C ALA A 350 -30.37 15.70 17.78
N GLU A 351 -30.23 17.02 17.67
CA GLU A 351 -29.45 17.68 16.62
C GLU A 351 -27.96 17.31 16.68
N MET A 352 -27.33 17.31 17.87
CA MET A 352 -25.94 16.86 18.02
C MET A 352 -25.75 15.38 17.68
N SER A 353 -26.68 14.53 18.10
CA SER A 353 -26.67 13.10 17.75
C SER A 353 -26.80 12.88 16.26
N ARG A 354 -27.65 13.68 15.60
CA ARG A 354 -27.83 13.66 14.15
C ARG A 354 -26.56 14.14 13.42
N MET A 355 -25.95 15.24 13.86
CA MET A 355 -24.70 15.74 13.29
C MET A 355 -23.54 14.74 13.46
N ALA A 356 -23.45 14.08 14.62
CA ALA A 356 -22.45 13.05 14.85
C ALA A 356 -22.66 11.82 13.94
N ALA A 357 -23.92 11.40 13.74
CA ALA A 357 -24.25 10.34 12.80
C ALA A 357 -23.92 10.72 11.34
N GLU A 358 -24.29 11.93 10.91
CA GLU A 358 -23.97 12.46 9.58
C GLU A 358 -22.45 12.52 9.33
N SER A 359 -21.67 12.96 10.33
CA SER A 359 -20.20 12.99 10.26
C SER A 359 -19.61 11.59 10.09
N ARG A 360 -20.08 10.60 10.84
CA ARG A 360 -19.63 9.20 10.72
C ARG A 360 -19.96 8.61 9.35
N THR A 361 -21.16 8.88 8.83
CA THR A 361 -21.54 8.42 7.49
C THR A 361 -20.70 9.07 6.40
N LYS A 362 -20.35 10.35 6.55
CA LYS A 362 -19.50 11.06 5.61
C LYS A 362 -18.08 10.51 5.62
N GLU A 363 -17.50 10.30 6.81
CA GLU A 363 -16.16 9.70 6.94
C GLU A 363 -16.11 8.29 6.34
N TYR A 364 -17.15 7.48 6.55
CA TYR A 364 -17.27 6.16 5.95
C TYR A 364 -17.34 6.23 4.41
N GLN A 365 -18.15 7.15 3.86
CA GLN A 365 -18.24 7.36 2.41
C GLN A 365 -16.92 7.85 1.80
N GLU A 366 -16.24 8.78 2.47
CA GLU A 366 -14.92 9.26 2.03
C GLU A 366 -13.87 8.15 2.07
N ARG A 367 -13.89 7.29 3.09
CA ARG A 367 -13.01 6.12 3.15
C ARG A 367 -13.30 5.16 1.99
N GLN A 368 -14.56 4.85 1.72
CA GLN A 368 -14.92 4.00 0.57
C GLN A 368 -14.49 4.61 -0.77
N ALA A 369 -14.69 5.91 -0.96
CA ALA A 369 -14.27 6.60 -2.18
C ALA A 369 -12.75 6.60 -2.38
N ARG A 370 -11.97 6.75 -1.29
CA ARG A 370 -10.50 6.62 -1.33
C ARG A 370 -10.08 5.20 -1.68
N GLU A 371 -10.66 4.19 -1.01
CA GLU A 371 -10.37 2.79 -1.30
C GLU A 371 -10.73 2.40 -2.75
N GLU A 372 -11.83 2.92 -3.28
CA GLU A 372 -12.22 2.70 -4.68
C GLU A 372 -11.26 3.39 -5.66
N SER A 373 -10.88 4.64 -5.38
CA SER A 373 -9.86 5.37 -6.17
C SER A 373 -8.51 4.65 -6.17
N ASP A 374 -8.06 4.14 -5.02
CA ASP A 374 -6.80 3.39 -4.91
C ASP A 374 -6.88 2.07 -5.66
N ARG A 375 -8.02 1.36 -5.60
CA ARG A 375 -8.27 0.15 -6.41
C ARG A 375 -8.26 0.45 -7.90
N GLU A 376 -8.85 1.56 -8.35
CA GLU A 376 -8.81 1.97 -9.74
C GLU A 376 -7.39 2.31 -10.22
N LEU A 377 -6.61 3.00 -9.39
CA LEU A 377 -5.22 3.34 -9.71
C LEU A 377 -4.34 2.08 -9.81
N GLN A 378 -4.52 1.14 -8.87
CA GLN A 378 -3.87 -0.15 -8.92
C GLN A 378 -4.29 -0.95 -10.16
N ALA A 379 -5.58 -0.96 -10.51
CA ALA A 379 -6.07 -1.65 -11.69
C ALA A 379 -5.52 -1.05 -13.00
N LYS A 380 -5.29 0.27 -13.07
CA LYS A 380 -4.72 0.94 -14.25
C LYS A 380 -3.23 0.68 -14.45
N ASN A 381 -2.48 0.53 -13.35
CA ASN A 381 -1.03 0.30 -13.41
C ASN A 381 -0.66 -1.20 -13.44
N LYS A 382 -1.65 -2.08 -13.28
CA LYS A 382 -1.48 -3.52 -13.32
C LYS A 382 -1.22 -3.96 -14.77
N PRO A 383 -0.06 -4.58 -15.08
CA PRO A 383 0.25 -5.00 -16.44
C PRO A 383 -0.80 -6.00 -16.93
N SER A 384 -1.07 -6.00 -18.23
CA SER A 384 -2.05 -6.95 -18.79
C SER A 384 -1.53 -8.40 -18.71
N PHE A 385 -2.43 -9.39 -18.74
CA PHE A 385 -2.03 -10.81 -18.76
C PHE A 385 -1.03 -11.10 -19.89
N SER A 386 -1.36 -10.64 -21.11
CA SER A 386 -0.53 -10.85 -22.31
C SER A 386 0.84 -10.19 -22.19
N GLU A 387 0.91 -9.01 -21.57
CA GLU A 387 2.18 -8.31 -21.34
C GLU A 387 3.07 -9.08 -20.36
N LEU A 388 2.51 -9.59 -19.25
CA LEU A 388 3.28 -10.40 -18.31
C LEU A 388 3.79 -11.69 -18.95
N VAL A 389 2.94 -12.42 -19.68
CA VAL A 389 3.34 -13.65 -20.39
C VAL A 389 4.41 -13.34 -21.44
N GLU A 390 4.26 -12.27 -22.21
CA GLU A 390 5.26 -11.87 -23.21
C GLU A 390 6.62 -11.52 -22.58
N ARG A 391 6.62 -10.81 -21.45
CA ARG A 391 7.85 -10.49 -20.71
C ARG A 391 8.51 -11.74 -20.12
N LEU A 392 7.71 -12.68 -19.59
CA LEU A 392 8.20 -13.99 -19.13
C LEU A 392 8.86 -14.76 -20.29
N SER A 393 8.19 -14.89 -21.43
CA SER A 393 8.72 -15.60 -22.60
C SER A 393 9.98 -14.96 -23.19
N ARG A 394 10.16 -13.64 -23.02
CA ARG A 394 11.36 -12.91 -23.46
C ARG A 394 12.50 -12.95 -22.44
N ASN A 395 12.30 -13.61 -21.31
CA ASN A 395 13.27 -13.67 -20.22
C ASN A 395 13.74 -12.27 -19.78
N ASP A 396 12.78 -11.36 -19.60
CA ASP A 396 13.03 -9.97 -19.22
C ASP A 396 13.77 -9.91 -17.87
N LYS A 397 15.00 -9.37 -17.87
CA LYS A 397 15.90 -9.31 -16.71
C LYS A 397 15.34 -8.45 -15.56
N ASP A 398 14.42 -7.55 -15.86
CA ASP A 398 13.78 -6.70 -14.86
C ASP A 398 12.53 -7.34 -14.21
N LEU A 399 12.03 -8.46 -14.77
CA LEU A 399 10.83 -9.16 -14.27
C LEU A 399 11.20 -10.29 -13.30
N GLN A 400 11.66 -9.93 -12.10
CA GLN A 400 11.99 -10.91 -11.05
C GLN A 400 10.74 -11.46 -10.33
N THR A 401 9.61 -10.75 -10.40
CA THR A 401 8.33 -11.15 -9.81
C THR A 401 7.23 -11.01 -10.85
N ALA A 402 6.50 -12.10 -11.10
CA ALA A 402 5.35 -12.13 -11.99
C ALA A 402 4.09 -12.33 -11.15
N ASP A 403 3.34 -11.26 -10.99
CA ASP A 403 2.12 -11.25 -10.17
C ASP A 403 0.87 -11.41 -11.02
N PHE A 404 0.29 -12.61 -10.98
CA PHE A 404 -0.99 -12.94 -11.60
C PHE A 404 -2.14 -13.02 -10.59
N PHE A 405 -2.06 -12.31 -9.46
CA PHE A 405 -3.12 -12.28 -8.47
C PHE A 405 -4.48 -11.87 -9.08
N ASN A 406 -5.49 -12.73 -8.95
CA ASN A 406 -6.87 -12.47 -9.36
C ASN A 406 -7.00 -11.95 -10.82
N TYR A 407 -6.31 -12.59 -11.77
CA TYR A 407 -6.48 -12.33 -13.21
C TYR A 407 -7.61 -13.14 -13.85
N HIS A 408 -8.28 -14.01 -13.07
CA HIS A 408 -9.25 -14.98 -13.56
C HIS A 408 -8.66 -15.94 -14.62
N ILE A 409 -7.42 -16.37 -14.40
CA ILE A 409 -6.69 -17.28 -15.29
C ILE A 409 -7.43 -18.61 -15.43
N THR A 410 -7.60 -19.07 -16.66
CA THR A 410 -8.12 -20.39 -17.02
C THR A 410 -7.01 -21.45 -17.09
N ASN A 411 -7.38 -22.73 -17.11
CA ASN A 411 -6.43 -23.84 -17.30
C ASN A 411 -5.51 -23.67 -18.53
N ASN A 412 -6.04 -23.11 -19.63
CA ASN A 412 -5.27 -22.91 -20.87
C ASN A 412 -4.28 -21.74 -20.75
N GLU A 413 -4.64 -20.69 -20.02
CA GLU A 413 -3.75 -19.55 -19.76
C GLU A 413 -2.65 -19.92 -18.77
N LEU A 414 -2.94 -20.78 -17.78
CA LEU A 414 -1.89 -21.33 -16.93
C LEU A 414 -0.86 -22.11 -17.75
N LYS A 415 -1.28 -22.91 -18.73
CA LYS A 415 -0.34 -23.61 -19.64
C LYS A 415 0.59 -22.64 -20.35
N GLN A 416 0.06 -21.50 -20.83
CA GLN A 416 0.89 -20.45 -21.44
C GLN A 416 1.89 -19.85 -20.45
N ILE A 417 1.49 -19.65 -19.19
CA ILE A 417 2.43 -19.22 -18.13
C ILE A 417 3.50 -20.27 -17.91
N VAL A 418 3.12 -21.55 -17.81
CA VAL A 418 4.08 -22.66 -17.61
C VAL A 418 5.08 -22.72 -18.76
N ASP A 419 4.61 -22.68 -20.00
CA ASP A 419 5.48 -22.67 -21.20
C ASP A 419 6.39 -21.43 -21.22
N ALA A 420 5.91 -20.27 -20.75
CA ALA A 420 6.71 -19.04 -20.69
C ALA A 420 7.75 -19.03 -19.56
N VAL A 421 7.54 -19.79 -18.48
CA VAL A 421 8.45 -19.87 -17.33
C VAL A 421 9.45 -21.02 -17.46
N GLU A 422 9.14 -22.08 -18.22
CA GLU A 422 9.99 -23.28 -18.37
C GLU A 422 11.44 -22.94 -18.77
N ASP A 423 11.63 -21.95 -19.64
CA ASP A 423 12.95 -21.47 -20.09
C ASP A 423 13.41 -20.14 -19.43
N ASN A 424 12.73 -19.69 -18.36
CA ASN A 424 13.01 -18.41 -17.73
C ASN A 424 13.98 -18.55 -16.53
N ASP A 425 15.19 -17.98 -16.67
CA ASP A 425 16.25 -18.04 -15.65
C ASP A 425 16.26 -16.84 -14.69
N VAL A 426 15.34 -15.89 -14.85
CA VAL A 426 15.28 -14.64 -14.06
C VAL A 426 14.22 -14.70 -12.97
N ILE A 427 13.07 -15.30 -13.26
CA ILE A 427 11.89 -15.21 -12.42
C ILE A 427 12.13 -15.87 -11.07
N LEU A 428 12.06 -15.07 -9.99
CA LEU A 428 12.27 -15.55 -8.63
C LEU A 428 10.95 -15.87 -7.94
N GLU A 429 9.88 -15.15 -8.30
CA GLU A 429 8.58 -15.27 -7.65
C GLU A 429 7.44 -15.29 -8.67
N LEU A 430 6.58 -16.31 -8.58
CA LEU A 430 5.36 -16.44 -9.37
C LEU A 430 4.16 -16.50 -8.44
N ASN A 431 3.26 -15.52 -8.56
CA ASN A 431 2.04 -15.45 -7.77
C ASN A 431 0.82 -15.78 -8.63
N LEU A 432 0.18 -16.92 -8.38
CA LEU A 432 -1.05 -17.36 -9.06
C LEU A 432 -2.29 -17.22 -8.15
N ARG A 433 -2.18 -16.52 -7.02
CA ARG A 433 -3.23 -16.48 -6.00
C ARG A 433 -4.58 -15.97 -6.54
N GLY A 434 -5.66 -16.59 -6.08
CA GLY A 434 -7.03 -16.14 -6.35
C GLY A 434 -7.55 -16.43 -7.76
N ASN A 435 -6.86 -17.26 -8.55
CA ASN A 435 -7.34 -17.70 -9.87
C ASN A 435 -8.20 -18.97 -9.74
N THR A 436 -9.43 -18.81 -9.23
CA THR A 436 -10.33 -19.93 -8.88
C THR A 436 -10.77 -20.81 -10.05
N LEU A 437 -10.59 -20.35 -11.30
CA LEU A 437 -10.89 -21.12 -12.51
C LEU A 437 -9.83 -22.19 -12.84
N ILE A 438 -8.68 -22.17 -12.17
CA ILE A 438 -7.65 -23.20 -12.27
C ILE A 438 -8.05 -24.38 -11.40
N ASN A 439 -8.11 -25.58 -11.98
CA ASN A 439 -8.56 -26.81 -11.31
C ASN A 439 -7.59 -27.99 -11.50
N ASN A 440 -7.98 -29.19 -11.08
CA ASN A 440 -7.12 -30.39 -11.11
C ASN A 440 -6.56 -30.79 -12.49
N GLU A 441 -7.12 -30.31 -13.60
CA GLU A 441 -6.64 -30.66 -14.94
C GLU A 441 -5.21 -30.19 -15.22
N VAL A 442 -4.75 -29.15 -14.52
CA VAL A 442 -3.41 -28.56 -14.69
C VAL A 442 -2.39 -29.05 -13.66
N ALA A 443 -2.71 -30.06 -12.85
CA ALA A 443 -1.80 -30.56 -11.82
C ALA A 443 -0.45 -31.02 -12.40
N HIS A 444 -0.46 -31.59 -13.61
CA HIS A 444 0.75 -31.95 -14.34
C HIS A 444 1.51 -30.75 -14.90
N ASP A 445 0.82 -29.69 -15.33
CA ASP A 445 1.45 -28.47 -15.82
C ASP A 445 2.18 -27.75 -14.68
N LEU A 446 1.59 -27.68 -13.48
CA LEU A 446 2.26 -27.17 -12.28
C LEU A 446 3.45 -28.03 -11.87
N ALA A 447 3.36 -29.35 -12.00
CA ALA A 447 4.48 -30.24 -11.76
C ALA A 447 5.63 -29.97 -12.74
N ARG A 448 5.33 -29.77 -14.03
CA ARG A 448 6.30 -29.40 -15.05
C ARG A 448 6.94 -28.04 -14.77
N LEU A 449 6.14 -27.05 -14.36
CA LEU A 449 6.65 -25.74 -13.93
C LEU A 449 7.72 -25.87 -12.83
N VAL A 450 7.44 -26.67 -11.80
CA VAL A 450 8.39 -26.90 -10.69
C VAL A 450 9.62 -27.69 -11.13
N ASP A 451 9.46 -28.65 -12.04
CA ASP A 451 10.56 -29.47 -12.55
C ASP A 451 11.53 -28.65 -13.43
N GLY A 452 11.00 -27.78 -14.29
CA GLY A 452 11.79 -26.99 -15.24
C GLY A 452 12.37 -25.69 -14.69
N SER A 453 11.85 -25.16 -13.57
CA SER A 453 12.30 -23.88 -13.05
C SER A 453 13.60 -23.98 -12.23
N GLU A 454 14.70 -23.44 -12.77
CA GLU A 454 15.99 -23.36 -12.07
C GLU A 454 16.14 -22.10 -11.19
N SER A 455 15.31 -21.08 -11.43
CA SER A 455 15.38 -19.75 -10.81
C SER A 455 14.27 -19.50 -9.77
N LEU A 456 13.10 -20.13 -9.95
CA LEU A 456 11.88 -19.89 -9.19
C LEU A 456 12.02 -20.30 -7.71
N ARG A 457 11.97 -19.32 -6.81
CA ARG A 457 12.14 -19.51 -5.35
C ARG A 457 10.83 -19.50 -4.58
N ARG A 458 9.83 -18.75 -5.07
CA ARG A 458 8.51 -18.59 -4.45
C ARG A 458 7.41 -18.88 -5.46
N LEU A 459 6.49 -19.74 -5.09
CA LEU A 459 5.29 -20.06 -5.86
C LEU A 459 4.06 -19.94 -4.95
N ASP A 460 3.13 -19.03 -5.26
CA ASP A 460 1.88 -18.89 -4.51
C ASP A 460 0.69 -19.45 -5.30
N LEU A 461 0.10 -20.54 -4.79
CA LEU A 461 -1.06 -21.24 -5.35
C LEU A 461 -2.33 -21.01 -4.50
N THR A 462 -2.35 -20.04 -3.59
CA THR A 462 -3.48 -19.84 -2.67
C THR A 462 -4.77 -19.50 -3.43
N GLY A 463 -5.89 -20.14 -3.09
CA GLY A 463 -7.19 -19.85 -3.72
C GLY A 463 -7.33 -20.38 -5.15
N LEU A 464 -6.52 -21.35 -5.55
CA LEU A 464 -6.79 -22.20 -6.72
C LEU A 464 -7.69 -23.38 -6.32
N SER A 465 -8.47 -23.91 -7.26
CA SER A 465 -9.40 -25.04 -7.01
C SER A 465 -8.72 -26.41 -7.26
N ILE A 466 -7.51 -26.60 -6.72
CA ILE A 466 -6.69 -27.81 -6.92
C ILE A 466 -6.72 -28.66 -5.64
N THR A 467 -7.08 -29.93 -5.79
CA THR A 467 -7.08 -30.92 -4.71
C THR A 467 -6.11 -32.08 -4.96
N ASN A 468 -5.70 -32.31 -6.21
CA ASN A 468 -4.73 -33.34 -6.56
C ASN A 468 -3.31 -32.76 -6.69
N PHE A 469 -2.55 -32.79 -5.60
CA PHE A 469 -1.15 -32.35 -5.56
C PHE A 469 -0.13 -33.47 -5.84
N GLY A 470 -0.58 -34.69 -6.16
CA GLY A 470 0.32 -35.84 -6.37
C GLY A 470 1.46 -35.55 -7.36
N PRO A 471 1.15 -35.11 -8.60
CA PRO A 471 2.18 -34.79 -9.60
C PRO A 471 3.15 -33.69 -9.12
N LEU A 472 2.63 -32.63 -8.51
CA LEU A 472 3.44 -31.53 -8.00
C LEU A 472 4.40 -32.00 -6.90
N LEU A 473 3.89 -32.77 -5.93
CA LEU A 473 4.69 -33.29 -4.83
C LEU A 473 5.77 -34.27 -5.28
N ASP A 474 5.55 -34.99 -6.38
CA ASP A 474 6.56 -35.90 -6.92
C ASP A 474 7.71 -35.14 -7.57
N LYS A 475 7.44 -34.03 -8.26
CA LYS A 475 8.49 -33.16 -8.81
C LYS A 475 9.17 -32.26 -7.79
N LEU A 476 8.43 -31.79 -6.79
CA LEU A 476 8.98 -30.95 -5.72
C LEU A 476 10.07 -31.68 -4.91
N LYS A 477 10.00 -33.02 -4.77
CA LYS A 477 11.01 -33.82 -4.08
C LYS A 477 12.42 -33.62 -4.64
N ASP A 478 12.53 -33.50 -5.96
CA ASP A 478 13.80 -33.37 -6.68
C ASP A 478 14.21 -31.90 -6.89
N ASN A 479 13.26 -30.97 -6.77
CA ASN A 479 13.54 -29.54 -6.82
C ASN A 479 14.27 -29.08 -5.55
N THR A 480 15.38 -28.34 -5.72
CA THR A 480 16.21 -27.78 -4.65
C THR A 480 16.15 -26.24 -4.58
N VAL A 481 15.41 -25.61 -5.49
CA VAL A 481 15.41 -24.16 -5.72
C VAL A 481 14.24 -23.48 -4.99
N ILE A 482 13.06 -24.08 -5.02
CA ILE A 482 11.86 -23.55 -4.38
C ILE A 482 12.05 -23.58 -2.86
N THR A 483 11.93 -22.42 -2.25
CA THR A 483 12.09 -22.21 -0.80
C THR A 483 10.79 -21.80 -0.11
N HIS A 484 9.79 -21.38 -0.89
CA HIS A 484 8.47 -20.97 -0.43
C HIS A 484 7.41 -21.49 -1.41
N LEU A 485 6.42 -22.22 -0.91
CA LEU A 485 5.27 -22.70 -1.67
C LEU A 485 4.01 -22.51 -0.83
N ASP A 486 3.13 -21.61 -1.26
CA ASP A 486 1.84 -21.39 -0.63
C ASP A 486 0.78 -22.22 -1.37
N LEU A 487 -0.02 -22.99 -0.63
CA LEU A 487 -1.00 -23.91 -1.17
C LEU A 487 -2.44 -23.41 -0.97
N PRO A 488 -3.41 -23.86 -1.80
CA PRO A 488 -4.83 -23.67 -1.53
C PRO A 488 -5.26 -24.15 -0.14
N VAL A 489 -6.34 -23.55 0.37
CA VAL A 489 -6.96 -23.92 1.66
C VAL A 489 -7.46 -25.37 1.65
N GLU A 490 -7.77 -25.89 0.46
CA GLU A 490 -8.25 -27.24 0.21
C GLU A 490 -7.14 -28.30 0.22
N ALA A 491 -5.86 -27.92 0.39
CA ALA A 491 -4.78 -28.87 0.56
C ALA A 491 -4.94 -29.67 1.86
N SER A 492 -4.78 -31.00 1.79
CA SER A 492 -4.88 -31.85 2.96
C SER A 492 -3.64 -31.74 3.85
N ASP A 493 -3.79 -32.08 5.14
CA ASP A 493 -2.69 -32.05 6.12
C ASP A 493 -1.47 -32.87 5.65
N ASN A 494 -1.69 -34.02 5.00
CA ASN A 494 -0.63 -34.85 4.43
C ASN A 494 0.15 -34.13 3.30
N VAL A 495 -0.53 -33.29 2.51
CA VAL A 495 0.13 -32.48 1.47
C VAL A 495 0.94 -31.37 2.14
N LEU A 496 0.37 -30.69 3.13
CA LEU A 496 1.04 -29.62 3.88
C LEU A 496 2.32 -30.13 4.59
N GLU A 497 2.26 -31.30 5.24
CA GLU A 497 3.41 -31.94 5.89
C GLU A 497 4.52 -32.25 4.88
N ARG A 498 4.18 -32.89 3.76
CA ARG A 498 5.15 -33.23 2.70
C ARG A 498 5.79 -31.98 2.09
N VAL A 499 5.02 -30.92 1.83
CA VAL A 499 5.59 -29.65 1.35
C VAL A 499 6.50 -29.04 2.40
N SER A 500 6.09 -28.99 3.67
CA SER A 500 6.90 -28.47 4.77
C SER A 500 8.27 -29.17 4.84
N ASP A 501 8.32 -30.50 4.75
CA ASP A 501 9.57 -31.25 4.83
C ASP A 501 10.51 -30.96 3.65
N VAL A 502 9.96 -30.87 2.44
CA VAL A 502 10.75 -30.52 1.24
C VAL A 502 11.27 -29.08 1.33
N LEU A 503 10.44 -28.12 1.74
CA LEU A 503 10.88 -26.73 1.89
C LEU A 503 11.94 -26.56 2.98
N LYS A 504 11.86 -27.31 4.08
CA LYS A 504 12.92 -27.35 5.11
C LYS A 504 14.25 -27.82 4.52
N ARG A 505 14.23 -28.94 3.79
CA ARG A 505 15.43 -29.48 3.10
C ARG A 505 16.04 -28.44 2.14
N ASN A 506 15.23 -27.83 1.27
CA ASN A 506 15.71 -26.84 0.31
C ASN A 506 16.31 -25.61 1.00
N ASN A 507 15.68 -25.13 2.08
CA ASN A 507 16.20 -24.01 2.86
C ASN A 507 17.53 -24.35 3.57
N GLU A 508 17.70 -25.57 4.05
CA GLU A 508 18.98 -26.04 4.62
C GLU A 508 20.07 -26.14 3.55
N GLU A 509 19.76 -26.66 2.37
CA GLU A 509 20.69 -26.73 1.24
C GLU A 509 21.14 -25.34 0.78
N LYS A 510 20.20 -24.38 0.71
CA LYS A 510 20.51 -22.96 0.44
C LYS A 510 21.41 -22.35 1.51
N LYS A 511 21.19 -22.65 2.79
CA LYS A 511 22.08 -22.19 3.88
C LYS A 511 23.48 -22.79 3.73
N LYS A 512 23.59 -24.08 3.40
CA LYS A 512 24.88 -24.76 3.17
C LYS A 512 25.62 -24.18 1.96
N SER A 513 24.92 -23.92 0.85
CA SER A 513 25.54 -23.33 -0.35
C SER A 513 26.01 -21.89 -0.10
N LEU A 514 25.24 -21.10 0.63
CA LEU A 514 25.64 -19.75 1.06
C LEU A 514 26.88 -19.79 1.97
N ALA A 515 26.90 -20.68 2.97
CA ALA A 515 28.06 -20.85 3.85
C ALA A 515 29.33 -21.24 3.07
N LYS A 516 29.21 -22.15 2.10
CA LYS A 516 30.32 -22.53 1.22
C LYS A 516 30.78 -21.37 0.33
N ALA A 517 29.86 -20.57 -0.22
CA ALA A 517 30.20 -19.40 -1.02
C ALA A 517 30.94 -18.34 -0.19
N LEU A 518 30.51 -18.08 1.05
CA LEU A 518 31.20 -17.17 1.97
C LEU A 518 32.59 -17.69 2.36
N GLN A 519 32.73 -18.99 2.62
CA GLN A 519 34.03 -19.61 2.88
C GLN A 519 34.98 -19.46 1.68
N SER A 520 34.49 -19.68 0.46
CA SER A 520 35.27 -19.48 -0.77
C SER A 520 35.65 -18.01 -1.02
N ALA A 521 34.81 -17.06 -0.61
CA ALA A 521 35.11 -15.62 -0.75
C ALA A 521 36.08 -15.09 0.32
N ALA A 522 36.21 -15.79 1.44
CA ALA A 522 37.14 -15.45 2.51
C ALA A 522 38.56 -15.99 2.29
N ASN A 523 38.72 -17.03 1.47
CA ASN A 523 40.01 -17.57 1.03
C ASN A 523 40.53 -16.81 -0.19
#